data_AF-A0A2H0MMW7-F1
#
_entry.id   AF-A0A2H0MMW7-F1
#
_cell.length_a   1.000
_cell.length_b   1.000
_cell.length_c   1.000
_cell.angle_alpha   90.00
_cell.angle_beta   90.00
_cell.angle_gamma   90.00
#
_symmetry.space_group_name_H-M   'P 1'
#
loop_
_entity.id
_entity.type
_entity.pdbx_description
1 polymer ?
#
loop_
_entity_poly.entity_id
_entity_poly.type
_entity_poly.pdbx_seq_one_letter_code
_entity_poly.pdbx_strand_id
1 'polypeptide(L)'
;MSDAAVATKPQDWVPKGDLQTPISAEKLLLELPRETQFITGSEAAREAIRRSNVDIAISYPITPQSETMQQAGYLYDEGYIKEYYRGEEEIGVMSAVSGASRAGARTLTATSGPGLMRGMEAISSWPGARITPLL
;
A
#
# COMPACT_ATOMS: atom_id res chain seq x y z
N MET A 1 2.82 -15.22 32.53
CA MET A 1 2.35 -14.28 31.50
C MET A 1 2.00 -15.13 30.30
N SER A 2 0.72 -15.25 29.99
CA SER A 2 0.18 -16.21 29.03
C SER A 2 0.64 -15.91 27.61
N ASP A 3 1.17 -16.93 26.93
CA ASP A 3 1.33 -16.96 25.48
C ASP A 3 -0.01 -16.67 24.81
N ALA A 4 -0.22 -15.43 24.39
CA ALA A 4 -1.26 -15.11 23.44
C ALA A 4 -0.81 -15.73 22.11
N ALA A 5 -1.39 -16.87 21.76
CA ALA A 5 -1.15 -17.53 20.49
C ALA A 5 -1.36 -16.51 19.36
N VAL A 6 -0.27 -16.12 18.69
CA VAL A 6 -0.34 -15.36 17.45
C VAL A 6 -1.18 -16.20 16.50
N ALA A 7 -2.32 -15.69 16.05
CA ALA A 7 -3.20 -16.39 15.13
C ALA A 7 -2.38 -16.75 13.88
N THR A 8 -2.00 -18.02 13.78
CA THR A 8 -1.23 -18.54 12.65
C THR A 8 -2.19 -18.81 11.51
N LYS A 9 -1.84 -18.35 10.31
CA LYS A 9 -2.66 -18.56 9.11
C LYS A 9 -2.87 -20.07 8.91
N PRO A 10 -4.09 -20.52 8.57
CA PRO A 10 -4.37 -21.93 8.37
C PRO A 10 -3.49 -22.52 7.25
N GLN A 11 -3.24 -23.83 7.30
CA GLN A 11 -2.27 -24.50 6.41
C GLN A 11 -2.62 -24.39 4.92
N ASP A 12 -3.90 -24.17 4.60
CA ASP A 12 -4.44 -24.06 3.24
C ASP A 12 -4.64 -22.59 2.81
N TRP A 13 -4.09 -21.63 3.56
CA TRP A 13 -4.30 -20.21 3.33
C TRP A 13 -3.55 -19.73 2.07
N VAL A 14 -4.31 -19.16 1.13
CA VAL A 14 -3.76 -18.52 -0.08
C VAL A 14 -3.96 -17.00 0.05
N PRO A 15 -2.94 -16.18 -0.23
CA PRO A 15 -3.09 -14.72 -0.28
C PRO A 15 -4.21 -14.32 -1.24
N LYS A 16 -5.15 -13.47 -0.80
CA LYS A 16 -6.23 -12.98 -1.65
C LYS A 16 -5.73 -12.22 -2.88
N GLY A 17 -4.54 -11.60 -2.80
CA GLY A 17 -3.87 -10.95 -3.94
C GLY A 17 -3.57 -11.92 -5.08
N ASP A 18 -3.15 -13.16 -4.75
CA ASP A 18 -2.82 -14.18 -5.75
C ASP A 18 -4.08 -14.78 -6.41
N LEU A 19 -5.24 -14.61 -5.79
CA LEU A 19 -6.54 -15.00 -6.35
C LEU A 19 -7.10 -13.94 -7.33
N GLN A 20 -6.44 -12.79 -7.47
CA GLN A 20 -6.93 -11.72 -8.34
C GLN A 20 -6.65 -12.01 -9.80
N THR A 21 -7.68 -11.86 -10.64
CA THR A 21 -7.52 -11.92 -12.09
C THR A 21 -7.10 -10.56 -12.64
N PRO A 22 -6.04 -10.46 -13.44
CA PRO A 22 -5.69 -9.22 -14.11
C PRO A 22 -6.80 -8.84 -15.09
N ILE A 23 -7.29 -7.61 -14.95
CA ILE A 23 -8.29 -7.01 -15.83
C ILE A 23 -7.67 -5.82 -16.56
N SER A 24 -8.08 -5.58 -17.80
CA SER A 24 -7.63 -4.41 -18.53
C SER A 24 -8.23 -3.13 -17.96
N ALA A 25 -7.55 -1.99 -18.15
CA ALA A 25 -8.05 -0.70 -17.67
C ALA A 25 -9.38 -0.32 -18.36
N GLU A 26 -9.53 -0.66 -19.65
CA GLU A 26 -10.75 -0.41 -20.41
C GLU A 26 -11.93 -1.16 -19.80
N LYS A 27 -11.75 -2.44 -19.49
CA LYS A 27 -12.80 -3.25 -18.84
C LYS A 27 -13.14 -2.70 -17.45
N LEU A 28 -12.12 -2.37 -16.66
CA LEU A 28 -12.31 -1.80 -15.32
C LEU A 28 -13.09 -0.49 -15.36
N LEU A 29 -12.79 0.39 -16.32
CA LEU A 29 -13.34 1.74 -16.39
C LEU A 29 -14.68 1.79 -17.14
N LEU A 30 -14.92 0.96 -18.16
CA LEU A 30 -16.06 1.10 -19.07
C LEU A 30 -17.13 0.02 -18.90
N GLU A 31 -16.76 -1.19 -18.46
CA GLU A 31 -17.68 -2.34 -18.48
C GLU A 31 -18.11 -2.81 -17.09
N LEU A 32 -17.22 -2.75 -16.10
CA LEU A 32 -17.53 -3.27 -14.77
C LEU A 32 -18.64 -2.46 -14.06
N PRO A 33 -19.53 -3.12 -13.31
CA PRO A 33 -20.61 -2.46 -12.61
C PRO A 33 -20.07 -1.46 -11.59
N ARG A 34 -20.78 -0.32 -11.48
CA ARG A 34 -20.44 0.74 -10.53
C ARG A 34 -21.46 0.77 -9.41
N GLU A 35 -20.98 0.78 -8.19
CA GLU A 35 -21.78 0.93 -6.99
C GLU A 35 -21.41 2.25 -6.33
N THR A 36 -22.42 3.08 -6.04
CA THR A 36 -22.22 4.34 -5.30
C THR A 36 -22.25 4.02 -3.82
N GLN A 37 -21.14 4.25 -3.13
CA GLN A 37 -21.00 4.03 -1.70
C GLN A 37 -20.69 5.35 -0.98
N PHE A 38 -21.17 5.48 0.26
CA PHE A 38 -20.84 6.61 1.13
C PHE A 38 -19.72 6.19 2.08
N ILE A 39 -18.48 6.53 1.71
CA ILE A 39 -17.26 6.08 2.38
C ILE A 39 -16.30 7.26 2.58
N THR A 40 -15.38 7.15 3.54
CA THR A 40 -14.32 8.13 3.75
C THR A 40 -13.28 8.07 2.63
N GLY A 41 -12.43 9.11 2.52
CA GLY A 41 -11.32 9.10 1.56
C GLY A 41 -10.33 7.95 1.80
N SER A 42 -10.08 7.62 3.06
CA SER A 42 -9.21 6.51 3.48
C SER A 42 -9.82 5.15 3.09
N GLU A 43 -11.13 4.98 3.22
CA GLU A 43 -11.85 3.78 2.77
C GLU A 43 -11.88 3.67 1.23
N ALA A 44 -12.01 4.79 0.52
CA ALA A 44 -11.87 4.81 -0.93
C ALA A 44 -10.45 4.42 -1.38
N ALA A 45 -9.42 4.91 -0.68
CA ALA A 45 -8.04 4.51 -0.91
C ALA A 45 -7.83 3.00 -0.66
N ARG A 46 -8.44 2.44 0.39
CA ARG A 46 -8.43 0.99 0.65
C ARG A 46 -8.95 0.19 -0.55
N GLU A 47 -10.08 0.58 -1.12
CA GLU A 47 -10.65 -0.09 -2.30
C GLU A 47 -9.76 0.01 -3.53
N ALA A 48 -9.07 1.15 -3.72
CA ALA A 48 -8.10 1.32 -4.79
C ALA A 48 -6.85 0.44 -4.59
N ILE A 49 -6.28 0.44 -3.38
CA ILE A 49 -5.09 -0.36 -3.03
C ILE A 49 -5.40 -1.84 -3.22
N ARG A 50 -6.56 -2.30 -2.75
CA ARG A 50 -7.03 -3.68 -2.89
C ARG A 50 -7.06 -4.14 -4.35
N ARG A 51 -7.43 -3.26 -5.28
CA ARG A 51 -7.48 -3.57 -6.73
C ARG A 51 -6.14 -3.40 -7.44
N SER A 52 -5.20 -2.71 -6.80
CA SER A 52 -3.91 -2.36 -7.38
C SER A 52 -2.86 -3.45 -7.22
N ASN A 53 -3.16 -4.58 -6.55
CA ASN A 53 -2.23 -5.69 -6.32
C ASN A 53 -0.82 -5.22 -5.88
N VAL A 54 -0.78 -4.48 -4.78
CA VAL A 54 0.46 -3.89 -4.22
C VAL A 54 1.31 -4.99 -3.59
N ASP A 55 2.60 -5.03 -3.92
CA ASP A 55 3.52 -6.01 -3.34
C ASP A 55 3.95 -5.59 -1.93
N ILE A 56 4.37 -4.34 -1.75
CA ILE A 56 4.83 -3.84 -0.46
C ILE A 56 4.27 -2.46 -0.13
N ALA A 57 3.76 -2.31 1.08
CA ALA A 57 3.34 -1.03 1.64
C ALA A 57 4.28 -0.61 2.77
N ILE A 58 4.80 0.61 2.69
CA ILE A 58 5.75 1.16 3.66
C ILE A 58 5.14 2.38 4.32
N SER A 59 5.01 2.35 5.64
CA SER A 59 4.21 3.32 6.40
C SER A 59 5.04 4.09 7.42
N TYR A 60 4.69 5.36 7.62
CA TYR A 60 5.09 6.15 8.78
C TYR A 60 3.89 6.98 9.24
N PRO A 61 3.55 6.98 10.55
CA PRO A 61 2.33 7.63 11.03
C PRO A 61 2.45 9.16 10.98
N ILE A 62 1.57 9.81 10.22
CA ILE A 62 1.38 11.26 10.21
C ILE A 62 -0.07 11.61 9.86
N THR A 63 -0.72 12.43 10.70
CA THR A 63 -2.11 12.85 10.48
C THR A 63 -2.20 13.83 9.30
N PRO A 64 -3.21 13.72 8.41
CA PRO A 64 -4.33 12.77 8.39
C PRO A 64 -4.06 11.42 7.72
N GLN A 65 -2.91 11.21 7.09
CA GLN A 65 -2.65 10.02 6.25
C GLN A 65 -2.43 8.71 7.03
N SER A 66 -2.29 8.79 8.36
CA SER A 66 -2.23 7.61 9.23
C SER A 66 -3.38 6.63 8.99
N GLU A 67 -4.60 7.12 8.70
CA GLU A 67 -5.76 6.26 8.48
C GLU A 67 -5.62 5.44 7.18
N THR A 68 -5.16 6.04 6.08
CA THR A 68 -4.89 5.34 4.81
C THR A 68 -3.91 4.20 5.00
N MET A 69 -2.81 4.42 5.72
CA MET A 69 -1.83 3.36 5.97
C MET A 69 -2.33 2.30 6.96
N GLN A 70 -3.20 2.65 7.91
CA GLN A 70 -3.91 1.65 8.71
C GLN A 70 -4.77 0.72 7.84
N GLN A 71 -5.49 1.28 6.86
CA GLN A 71 -6.24 0.48 5.90
C GLN A 71 -5.35 -0.46 5.07
N ALA A 72 -4.15 0.00 4.67
CA ALA A 72 -3.16 -0.86 4.03
C ALA A 72 -2.69 -2.01 4.96
N GLY A 73 -2.55 -1.75 6.26
CA GLY A 73 -2.27 -2.78 7.27
C GLY A 73 -3.36 -3.85 7.36
N TYR A 74 -4.64 -3.45 7.32
CA TYR A 74 -5.74 -4.42 7.26
C TYR A 74 -5.72 -5.24 5.96
N LEU A 75 -5.40 -4.63 4.82
CA LEU A 75 -5.27 -5.34 3.56
C LEU A 75 -4.10 -6.34 3.54
N TYR A 76 -3.02 -6.07 4.26
CA TYR A 76 -1.94 -7.02 4.48
C TYR A 76 -2.41 -8.24 5.29
N ASP A 77 -3.15 -8.02 6.38
CA ASP A 77 -3.74 -9.11 7.18
C ASP A 77 -4.71 -9.97 6.35
N GLU A 78 -5.53 -9.32 5.51
CA GLU A 78 -6.42 -9.99 4.57
C GLU A 78 -5.71 -10.71 3.41
N GLY A 79 -4.41 -10.48 3.21
CA GLY A 79 -3.60 -11.12 2.17
C GLY A 79 -3.68 -10.47 0.79
N TYR A 80 -4.10 -9.21 0.68
CA TYR A 80 -4.06 -8.43 -0.56
C TYR A 80 -2.71 -7.73 -0.80
N ILE A 81 -1.94 -7.49 0.26
CA ILE A 81 -0.58 -6.95 0.19
C ILE A 81 0.38 -8.02 0.70
N LYS A 82 1.51 -8.20 0.02
CA LYS A 82 2.47 -9.26 0.38
C LYS A 82 3.31 -8.88 1.59
N GLU A 83 3.72 -7.62 1.68
CA GLU A 83 4.57 -7.11 2.77
C GLU A 83 4.11 -5.74 3.28
N TYR A 84 4.19 -5.55 4.59
CA TYR A 84 3.86 -4.28 5.25
C TYR A 84 4.98 -3.88 6.22
N TYR A 85 5.70 -2.81 5.90
CA TYR A 85 6.80 -2.30 6.71
C TYR A 85 6.42 -0.98 7.39
N ARG A 86 6.85 -0.82 8.64
CA ARG A 86 6.72 0.45 9.39
C ARG A 86 8.09 1.08 9.48
N GLY A 87 8.28 2.16 8.75
CA GLY A 87 9.51 2.94 8.80
C GLY A 87 9.57 3.83 10.05
N GLU A 88 10.76 4.38 10.22
CA GLU A 88 11.19 5.17 11.37
C GLU A 88 11.06 6.68 11.14
N GLU A 89 11.16 7.14 9.88
CA GLU A 89 10.88 8.51 9.46
C GLU A 89 10.55 8.62 7.97
N GLU A 90 10.17 9.82 7.49
CA GLU A 90 9.74 10.02 6.11
C GLU A 90 10.86 9.87 5.06
N ILE A 91 12.10 10.28 5.35
CA ILE A 91 13.20 10.10 4.39
C ILE A 91 13.57 8.62 4.22
N GLY A 92 13.64 7.85 5.32
CA GLY A 92 13.84 6.41 5.31
C GLY A 92 12.72 5.68 4.57
N VAL A 93 11.45 6.04 4.85
CA VAL A 93 10.28 5.49 4.12
C VAL A 93 10.38 5.73 2.61
N MET A 94 10.60 6.97 2.17
CA MET A 94 10.68 7.28 0.73
C MET A 94 11.88 6.60 0.06
N SER A 95 12.99 6.44 0.77
CA SER A 95 14.18 5.74 0.29
C SER A 95 13.95 4.23 0.17
N ALA A 96 13.30 3.61 1.16
CA ALA A 96 12.96 2.19 1.15
C ALA A 96 11.96 1.87 0.02
N VAL A 97 10.94 2.72 -0.17
CA VAL A 97 9.98 2.64 -1.28
C VAL A 97 10.72 2.71 -2.62
N SER A 98 11.67 3.64 -2.75
CA SER A 98 12.50 3.76 -3.94
C SER A 98 13.30 2.48 -4.22
N GLY A 99 13.93 1.91 -3.20
CA GLY A 99 14.70 0.66 -3.29
C GLY A 99 13.84 -0.53 -3.71
N ALA A 100 12.68 -0.71 -3.07
CA ALA A 100 11.76 -1.78 -3.39
C ALA A 100 11.21 -1.66 -4.82
N SER A 101 10.89 -0.45 -5.28
CA SER A 101 10.43 -0.23 -6.65
C SER A 101 11.50 -0.56 -7.69
N ARG A 102 12.77 -0.24 -7.41
CA ARG A 102 13.92 -0.64 -8.25
C ARG A 102 14.13 -2.15 -8.32
N ALA A 103 13.72 -2.90 -7.29
CA ALA A 103 13.72 -4.36 -7.31
C ALA A 103 12.56 -4.97 -8.12
N GLY A 104 11.66 -4.14 -8.67
CA GLY A 104 10.52 -4.58 -9.48
C GLY A 104 9.22 -4.76 -8.69
N ALA A 105 9.19 -4.43 -7.40
CA ALA A 105 7.97 -4.50 -6.59
C ALA A 105 7.05 -3.31 -6.89
N ARG A 106 5.74 -3.55 -6.91
CA ARG A 106 4.73 -2.48 -6.83
C ARG A 106 4.64 -1.98 -5.40
N THR A 107 5.12 -0.77 -5.18
CA THR A 107 5.26 -0.18 -3.85
C THR A 107 4.18 0.85 -3.56
N LEU A 108 3.76 0.95 -2.29
CA LEU A 108 2.83 1.96 -1.78
C LEU A 108 3.41 2.66 -0.54
N THR A 109 3.21 3.96 -0.44
CA THR A 109 3.31 4.72 0.81
C THR A 109 2.26 5.84 0.84
N ALA A 110 2.12 6.53 1.98
CA ALA A 110 1.32 7.74 2.09
C ALA A 110 1.93 8.64 3.18
N THR A 111 1.94 9.96 2.94
CA THR A 111 2.46 10.96 3.88
C THR A 111 1.72 12.30 3.70
N SER A 112 1.87 13.23 4.64
CA SER A 112 1.22 14.54 4.56
C SER A 112 2.04 15.69 5.15
N GLY A 113 1.79 16.89 4.62
CA GLY A 113 2.30 18.14 5.17
C GLY A 113 3.84 18.16 5.29
N PRO A 114 4.40 18.36 6.49
CA PRO A 114 5.85 18.43 6.68
C PRO A 114 6.57 17.11 6.38
N GLY A 115 5.87 15.96 6.50
CA GLY A 115 6.44 14.66 6.16
C GLY A 115 6.84 14.55 4.69
N LEU A 116 6.04 15.13 3.79
CA LEU A 116 6.38 15.19 2.36
C LEU A 116 7.65 16.01 2.13
N MET A 117 7.80 17.15 2.80
CA MET A 117 9.01 17.98 2.67
C MET A 117 10.26 17.24 3.18
N ARG A 118 10.15 16.45 4.26
CA ARG A 118 11.27 15.62 4.76
C ARG A 118 11.66 14.52 3.78
N GLY A 119 10.72 13.97 3.01
CA GLY A 119 10.97 12.93 2.01
C GLY A 119 11.39 13.45 0.62
N MET A 120 11.42 14.77 0.41
CA MET A 120 11.56 15.39 -0.91
C MET A 120 12.87 15.03 -1.61
N GLU A 121 13.97 14.90 -0.85
CA GLU A 121 15.27 14.48 -1.38
C GLU A 121 15.16 13.12 -2.08
N ALA A 122 14.59 12.13 -1.40
CA ALA A 122 14.40 10.79 -1.97
C ALA A 122 13.45 10.82 -3.18
N ILE A 123 12.33 11.54 -3.08
CA ILE A 123 11.32 11.66 -4.16
C ILE A 123 11.92 12.28 -5.43
N SER A 124 12.82 13.25 -5.30
CA SER A 124 13.46 13.91 -6.45
C SER A 124 14.24 12.93 -7.33
N SER A 125 14.72 11.82 -6.77
CA SER A 125 15.45 10.79 -7.50
C SER A 125 14.55 9.84 -8.31
N TRP A 126 13.26 9.77 -8.00
CA TRP A 126 12.35 8.76 -8.57
C TRP A 126 12.14 8.91 -10.08
N PRO A 127 11.87 10.12 -10.62
CA PRO A 127 11.70 10.29 -12.06
C PRO A 127 12.98 9.97 -12.84
N GLY A 128 14.15 10.36 -12.30
CA GLY A 128 15.45 10.06 -12.92
C GLY A 128 15.75 8.57 -12.99
N ALA A 129 15.30 7.80 -12.00
CA ALA A 129 15.39 6.34 -11.99
C ALA A 129 14.25 5.63 -12.74
N ARG A 130 13.25 6.38 -13.25
CA ARG A 130 12.04 5.86 -13.90
C ARG A 130 11.30 4.79 -13.08
N ILE A 131 11.26 5.01 -11.78
CA ILE A 131 10.44 4.20 -10.87
C ILE A 131 9.12 4.92 -10.60
N THR A 132 8.06 4.15 -10.43
CA THR A 132 6.70 4.67 -10.21
C THR A 132 6.08 4.09 -8.94
N PRO A 133 6.61 4.42 -7.73
CA PRO A 133 5.91 4.15 -6.50
C PRO A 133 4.52 4.79 -6.45
N LEU A 134 3.57 4.15 -5.79
CA LEU A 134 2.30 4.75 -5.41
C LEU A 134 2.50 5.57 -4.12
N LEU A 135 2.16 6.85 -4.16
CA LEU A 135 2.28 7.81 -3.04
C LEU A 135 0.95 8.52 -2.78
#